data_AF-E3L2R3-F1
#
_entry.id   AF-E3L2R3-F1
#
_cell.length_a   1.000
_cell.length_b   1.000
_cell.length_c   1.000
_cell.angle_alpha   90.00
_cell.angle_beta   90.00
_cell.angle_gamma   90.00
#
_symmetry.space_group_name_H-M   'P 1'
#
loop_
_entity.id
_entity.type
_entity.pdbx_description
1 polymer ?
#
loop_
_entity_poly.entity_id
_entity_poly.type
_entity_poly.pdbx_seq_one_letter_code
_entity_poly.pdbx_strand_id
1 'polypeptide(L)'
;MAGNLHPTLLVVAGVSGTGKSTFGSELAKRLDVPFLDGDDLHPPSNIEKMKSGVPLDDSDREPWLHVIRAKAIEIVERPSSRKSPPPVIVIACSALKRKYRDLLRGPPEIDAGLSQAAVSNCQVDFIYLKGQPELIRQRLEDREDHFVGSSILASQLATLQEPDPDQENSNHSKTIVIPLSSDDHQPRSVVEMVNEALQELANSTRLPIVRSQIPIQLPTLQSLLDSESAQLKDVLALLFEVSDSIEHKLIPVLREEIQEKSPNSYSELIDHCQHIVENRFSCDEQVNFLASHPRIGELKGLSKFSSKEQGNQTDPAILARLEELNILYEQTYPGLRYVTFVNGRSRAEIVKEMEDLLTKEERPTTEVHLQDKEWQAELKRGIGDVFKIAQSRLKSMTEASSS
;
A
#
# COMPACT_ATOMS: atom_id res chain seq x y z
N MET A 1 -20.86 19.78 3.65
CA MET A 1 -19.97 20.95 3.68
C MET A 1 -18.55 20.44 3.47
N ALA A 2 -17.82 20.93 2.48
CA ALA A 2 -16.42 20.56 2.30
C ALA A 2 -15.68 21.00 3.56
N GLY A 3 -15.13 20.07 4.33
CA GLY A 3 -14.30 20.41 5.49
C GLY A 3 -13.17 21.33 5.03
N ASN A 4 -12.82 22.32 5.83
CA ASN A 4 -11.72 23.25 5.54
C ASN A 4 -10.44 22.45 5.28
N LEU A 5 -10.12 22.24 4.01
CA LEU A 5 -8.99 21.45 3.56
C LEU A 5 -7.79 22.38 3.39
N HIS A 6 -6.73 22.09 4.13
CA HIS A 6 -5.55 22.94 4.27
C HIS A 6 -4.43 22.53 3.29
N PRO A 7 -3.69 23.46 2.68
CA PRO A 7 -2.50 23.13 1.91
C PRO A 7 -1.50 22.34 2.75
N THR A 8 -0.83 21.34 2.16
CA THR A 8 0.16 20.53 2.88
C THR A 8 1.46 20.39 2.11
N LEU A 9 2.58 20.67 2.80
CA LEU A 9 3.94 20.41 2.31
C LEU A 9 4.47 19.14 3.00
N LEU A 10 4.77 18.10 2.22
CA LEU A 10 5.40 16.87 2.68
C LEU A 10 6.90 16.89 2.37
N VAL A 11 7.74 17.17 3.37
CA VAL A 11 9.19 17.29 3.21
C VAL A 11 9.87 15.96 3.51
N VAL A 12 10.43 15.30 2.49
CA VAL A 12 11.29 14.13 2.63
C VAL A 12 12.71 14.59 2.99
N ALA A 13 13.09 14.39 4.25
CA ALA A 13 14.34 14.83 4.86
C ALA A 13 15.37 13.71 5.00
N GLY A 14 16.65 14.08 5.01
CA GLY A 14 17.77 13.14 5.18
C GLY A 14 19.06 13.58 4.49
N VAL A 15 20.17 12.97 4.86
CA VAL A 15 21.48 13.25 4.25
C VAL A 15 21.56 12.74 2.80
N SER A 16 22.60 13.14 2.06
CA SER A 16 22.88 12.62 0.72
C SER A 16 23.05 11.10 0.76
N GLY A 17 22.58 10.40 -0.27
CA GLY A 17 22.61 8.94 -0.34
C GLY A 17 21.44 8.22 0.36
N THR A 18 20.57 8.91 1.10
CA THR A 18 19.40 8.25 1.70
C THR A 18 18.28 7.91 0.71
N GLY A 19 18.32 8.47 -0.50
CA GLY A 19 17.33 8.20 -1.56
C GLY A 19 16.13 9.15 -1.58
N LYS A 20 16.22 10.35 -0.97
CA LYS A 20 15.13 11.34 -0.90
C LYS A 20 14.40 11.58 -2.22
N SER A 21 15.14 11.80 -3.31
CA SER A 21 14.55 12.09 -4.63
C SER A 21 13.75 10.91 -5.17
N THR A 22 14.32 9.71 -5.07
CA THR A 22 13.65 8.46 -5.49
C THR A 22 12.42 8.17 -4.63
N PHE A 23 12.56 8.25 -3.31
CA PHE A 23 11.47 8.07 -2.35
C PHE A 23 10.36 9.10 -2.55
N GLY A 24 10.72 10.39 -2.63
CA GLY A 24 9.78 11.49 -2.77
C GLY A 24 9.03 11.46 -4.09
N SER A 25 9.71 11.14 -5.19
CA SER A 25 9.06 10.95 -6.49
C SER A 25 8.07 9.78 -6.46
N GLU A 26 8.40 8.67 -5.80
CA GLU A 26 7.51 7.51 -5.71
C GLU A 26 6.29 7.80 -4.82
N LEU A 27 6.51 8.42 -3.66
CA LEU A 27 5.43 8.86 -2.77
C LEU A 27 4.48 9.85 -3.49
N ALA A 28 5.01 10.81 -4.23
CA ALA A 28 4.23 11.78 -4.98
C ALA A 28 3.34 11.11 -6.05
N LYS A 29 3.87 10.13 -6.78
CA LYS A 29 3.11 9.34 -7.76
C LYS A 29 1.94 8.61 -7.10
N ARG A 30 2.15 7.99 -5.93
CA ARG A 30 1.11 7.23 -5.22
C ARG A 30 0.00 8.11 -4.65
N LEU A 31 0.35 9.32 -4.23
CA LEU A 31 -0.59 10.31 -3.75
C LEU A 31 -1.28 11.09 -4.89
N ASP A 32 -0.79 10.96 -6.13
CA ASP A 32 -1.21 11.76 -7.30
C ASP A 32 -1.03 13.27 -7.05
N VAL A 33 0.16 13.65 -6.57
CA VAL A 33 0.50 15.03 -6.21
C VAL A 33 1.81 15.47 -6.87
N PRO A 34 2.06 16.78 -7.02
CA PRO A 34 3.33 17.29 -7.52
C PRO A 34 4.52 16.88 -6.64
N PHE A 35 5.66 16.66 -7.30
CA PHE A 35 6.96 16.45 -6.67
C PHE A 35 7.89 17.63 -6.98
N LEU A 36 8.66 18.07 -5.98
CA LEU A 36 9.72 19.07 -6.11
C LEU A 36 11.01 18.52 -5.52
N ASP A 37 12.07 18.44 -6.31
CA ASP A 37 13.41 18.19 -5.77
C ASP A 37 14.05 19.53 -5.39
N GLY A 38 14.40 19.68 -4.11
CA GLY A 38 15.05 20.89 -3.60
C GLY A 38 16.44 21.10 -4.21
N ASP A 39 17.12 20.03 -4.64
CA ASP A 39 18.45 20.13 -5.24
C ASP A 39 18.40 20.89 -6.59
N ASP A 40 17.28 20.86 -7.30
CA ASP A 40 17.05 21.60 -8.56
C ASP A 40 16.98 23.13 -8.36
N LEU A 41 16.77 23.58 -7.12
CA LEU A 41 16.60 24.99 -6.77
C LEU A 41 17.87 25.63 -6.21
N HIS A 42 19.00 24.91 -6.21
CA HIS A 42 20.27 25.49 -5.81
C HIS A 42 20.73 26.60 -6.77
N PRO A 43 21.20 27.75 -6.26
CA PRO A 43 21.84 28.75 -7.11
C PRO A 43 23.17 28.21 -7.68
N PRO A 44 23.65 28.74 -8.81
CA PRO A 44 24.92 28.30 -9.42
C PRO A 44 26.11 28.29 -8.45
N SER A 45 26.19 29.27 -7.55
CA SER A 45 27.23 29.35 -6.51
C SER A 45 27.26 28.13 -5.59
N ASN A 46 26.10 27.61 -5.18
CA ASN A 46 26.02 26.44 -4.31
C ASN A 46 26.44 25.18 -5.07
N ILE A 47 26.01 25.07 -6.34
CA ILE A 47 26.40 23.96 -7.22
C ILE A 47 27.91 23.94 -7.42
N GLU A 48 28.54 25.09 -7.68
CA GLU A 48 30.00 25.21 -7.80
C GLU A 48 30.72 24.82 -6.50
N LYS A 49 30.26 25.33 -5.35
CA LYS A 49 30.83 25.01 -4.03
C LYS A 49 30.79 23.49 -3.78
N MET A 50 29.65 22.84 -4.02
CA MET A 50 29.51 21.38 -3.89
C MET A 50 30.36 20.59 -4.90
N LYS A 51 30.43 21.03 -6.17
CA LYS A 51 31.30 20.40 -7.19
C LYS A 51 32.78 20.48 -6.82
N SER A 52 33.20 21.55 -6.15
CA SER A 52 34.57 21.70 -5.64
C SER A 52 34.85 20.93 -4.34
N GLY A 53 33.87 20.18 -3.82
CA GLY A 53 33.97 19.42 -2.57
C GLY A 53 33.92 20.30 -1.31
N VAL A 54 33.62 21.58 -1.45
CA VAL A 54 33.47 22.50 -0.32
C VAL A 54 32.04 22.36 0.23
N PRO A 55 31.86 22.04 1.52
CA PRO A 55 30.53 21.94 2.12
C PRO A 55 29.80 23.28 2.10
N LEU A 56 28.49 23.23 1.84
CA LEU A 56 27.63 24.39 2.09
C LEU A 56 27.58 24.70 3.59
N ASP A 57 27.38 25.95 3.95
CA ASP A 57 27.15 26.45 5.32
C ASP A 57 25.72 27.02 5.47
N ASP A 58 25.45 27.73 6.57
CA ASP A 58 24.12 28.29 6.86
C ASP A 58 23.79 29.46 5.92
N SER A 59 24.79 30.25 5.50
CA SER A 59 24.61 31.38 4.61
C SER A 59 24.28 30.97 3.17
N ASP A 60 24.74 29.77 2.76
CA ASP A 60 24.36 29.17 1.47
C ASP A 60 22.96 28.54 1.51
N ARG A 61 22.60 27.91 2.64
CA ARG A 61 21.37 27.10 2.75
C ARG A 61 20.12 27.92 3.06
N GLU A 62 20.23 28.96 3.88
CA GLU A 62 19.07 29.75 4.28
C GLU A 62 18.35 30.39 3.07
N PRO A 63 19.03 31.10 2.14
CA PRO A 63 18.38 31.63 0.94
C PRO A 63 17.76 30.54 0.06
N TRP A 64 18.43 29.39 -0.06
CA TRP A 64 17.95 28.24 -0.83
C TRP A 64 16.66 27.65 -0.23
N LEU A 65 16.57 27.51 1.09
CA LEU A 65 15.37 27.03 1.78
C LEU A 65 14.18 27.99 1.61
N HIS A 66 14.43 29.31 1.55
CA HIS A 66 13.37 30.29 1.26
C HIS A 66 12.81 30.08 -0.15
N VAL A 67 13.67 29.83 -1.14
CA VAL A 67 13.24 29.54 -2.52
C VAL A 67 12.41 28.26 -2.58
N ILE A 68 12.82 27.20 -1.88
CA ILE A 68 12.04 25.95 -1.78
C ILE A 68 10.65 26.23 -1.20
N ARG A 69 10.57 26.93 -0.07
CA ARG A 69 9.30 27.23 0.58
C ARG A 69 8.40 28.08 -0.32
N ALA A 70 8.91 29.16 -0.88
CA ALA A 70 8.15 30.03 -1.77
C ALA A 70 7.61 29.25 -2.98
N LYS A 71 8.43 28.39 -3.59
CA LYS A 71 8.01 27.57 -4.74
C LYS A 71 6.94 26.55 -4.36
N ALA A 72 7.08 25.93 -3.20
CA ALA A 72 6.11 24.96 -2.71
C ALA A 72 4.75 25.62 -2.43
N ILE A 73 4.75 26.81 -1.80
CA ILE A 73 3.53 27.61 -1.59
C ILE A 73 2.87 28.01 -2.91
N GLU A 74 3.65 28.46 -3.90
CA GLU A 74 3.15 28.78 -5.25
C GLU A 74 2.43 27.57 -5.90
N ILE A 75 2.96 26.36 -5.72
CA ILE A 75 2.39 25.13 -6.29
C ILE A 75 1.06 24.78 -5.62
N VAL A 76 1.00 24.84 -4.29
CA VAL A 76 -0.22 24.47 -3.53
C VAL A 76 -1.29 25.57 -3.52
N GLU A 77 -0.95 26.80 -3.92
CA GLU A 77 -1.92 27.89 -4.10
C GLU A 77 -2.77 27.74 -5.37
N ARG A 78 -2.26 27.04 -6.39
CA ARG A 78 -2.99 26.89 -7.67
C ARG A 78 -4.27 26.10 -7.44
N PRO A 79 -5.45 26.61 -7.86
CA PRO A 79 -6.71 25.91 -7.64
C PRO A 79 -6.73 24.60 -8.43
N SER A 80 -6.65 23.49 -7.72
CA SER A 80 -7.02 22.20 -8.28
C SER A 80 -8.50 22.22 -8.65
N SER A 81 -8.86 21.59 -9.77
CA SER A 81 -10.26 21.52 -10.23
C SER A 81 -11.20 21.07 -9.09
N ARG A 82 -12.46 21.51 -9.08
CA ARG A 82 -13.48 21.30 -8.00
C ARG A 82 -13.70 19.84 -7.53
N LYS A 83 -12.98 18.85 -8.08
CA LYS A 83 -13.02 17.43 -7.73
C LYS A 83 -11.70 16.88 -7.14
N SER A 84 -10.66 17.71 -7.02
CA SER A 84 -9.32 17.27 -6.61
C SER A 84 -9.15 17.29 -5.08
N PRO A 85 -8.28 16.42 -4.51
CA PRO A 85 -7.90 16.44 -3.10
C PRO A 85 -7.31 17.80 -2.66
N PRO A 86 -7.15 18.09 -1.35
CA PRO A 86 -6.41 19.26 -0.87
C PRO A 86 -5.10 19.45 -1.64
N PRO A 87 -4.62 20.69 -1.82
CA PRO A 87 -3.37 20.91 -2.52
C PRO A 87 -2.21 20.44 -1.65
N VAL A 88 -1.61 19.32 -2.04
CA VAL A 88 -0.47 18.68 -1.38
C VAL A 88 0.72 18.70 -2.35
N ILE A 89 1.94 18.81 -1.83
CA ILE A 89 3.17 18.65 -2.59
C ILE A 89 4.18 17.82 -1.78
N VAL A 90 4.93 16.96 -2.47
CA VAL A 90 6.08 16.25 -1.88
C VAL A 90 7.38 16.94 -2.28
N ILE A 91 8.26 17.18 -1.32
CA ILE A 91 9.50 17.94 -1.48
C ILE A 91 10.67 17.10 -1.00
N ALA A 92 11.64 16.77 -1.85
CA ALA A 92 12.92 16.24 -1.39
C ALA A 92 13.81 17.39 -0.92
N CYS A 93 14.26 17.39 0.33
CA CYS A 93 15.14 18.44 0.85
C CYS A 93 16.03 17.90 1.97
N SER A 94 17.30 18.29 2.00
CA SER A 94 18.22 17.81 3.05
C SER A 94 17.75 18.13 4.49
N ALA A 95 17.18 19.33 4.72
CA ALA A 95 16.58 19.78 5.99
C ALA A 95 17.34 19.35 7.28
N LEU A 96 18.68 19.44 7.21
CA LEU A 96 19.62 18.80 8.16
C LEU A 96 19.55 19.32 9.60
N LYS A 97 19.13 20.56 9.83
CA LYS A 97 19.07 21.18 11.15
C LYS A 97 17.62 21.49 11.54
N ARG A 98 17.34 21.57 12.85
CA ARG A 98 16.04 22.04 13.35
C ARG A 98 15.70 23.42 12.78
N LYS A 99 16.66 24.36 12.78
CA LYS A 99 16.50 25.68 12.15
C LYS A 99 16.04 25.60 10.69
N TYR A 100 16.55 24.64 9.91
CA TYR A 100 16.16 24.48 8.50
C TYR A 100 14.74 23.96 8.35
N ARG A 101 14.34 23.02 9.21
CA ARG A 101 12.96 22.54 9.29
C ARG A 101 12.01 23.67 9.71
N ASP A 102 12.42 24.52 10.64
CA ASP A 102 11.64 25.69 11.06
C ASP A 102 11.47 26.71 9.92
N LEU A 103 12.51 26.99 9.14
CA LEU A 103 12.39 27.83 7.92
C LEU A 103 11.38 27.26 6.92
N LEU A 104 11.37 25.94 6.73
CA LEU A 104 10.40 25.26 5.86
C LEU A 104 8.98 25.25 6.43
N ARG A 105 8.82 25.23 7.77
CA ARG A 105 7.51 25.42 8.44
C ARG A 105 6.96 26.83 8.20
N GLY A 106 7.85 27.81 8.02
CA GLY A 106 7.52 29.17 7.63
C GLY A 106 7.13 30.06 8.79
N PRO A 107 8.10 30.58 9.54
CA PRO A 107 7.80 31.62 10.49
C PRO A 107 7.39 32.91 9.73
N PRO A 108 6.69 33.84 10.38
CA PRO A 108 6.09 35.00 9.72
C PRO A 108 7.05 35.83 8.85
N GLU A 109 8.33 35.88 9.20
CA GLU A 109 9.36 36.61 8.46
C GLU A 109 9.66 35.99 7.09
N ILE A 110 9.54 34.67 6.96
CA ILE A 110 9.78 33.94 5.70
C ILE A 110 8.54 34.00 4.80
N ASP A 111 7.36 34.05 5.41
CA ASP A 111 6.09 34.16 4.69
C ASP A 111 5.77 35.59 4.25
N ALA A 112 6.60 36.56 4.64
CA ALA A 112 6.47 37.94 4.23
C ALA A 112 6.57 38.06 2.69
N GLY A 113 5.42 38.29 2.04
CA GLY A 113 5.31 38.38 0.58
C GLY A 113 4.74 37.12 -0.09
N LEU A 114 4.46 36.05 0.67
CA LEU A 114 3.74 34.88 0.19
C LEU A 114 2.22 35.06 0.39
N SER A 115 1.44 34.24 -0.32
CA SER A 115 -0.02 34.25 -0.24
C SER A 115 -0.51 33.92 1.16
N GLN A 116 -1.16 34.90 1.81
CA GLN A 116 -1.67 34.76 3.17
C GLN A 116 -2.75 33.68 3.28
N ALA A 117 -3.52 33.48 2.21
CA ALA A 117 -4.53 32.43 2.15
C ALA A 117 -3.88 31.03 2.15
N ALA A 118 -2.76 30.86 1.44
CA ALA A 118 -2.03 29.59 1.40
C ALA A 118 -1.25 29.34 2.69
N VAL A 119 -0.58 30.35 3.24
CA VAL A 119 0.31 30.18 4.41
C VAL A 119 -0.42 30.06 5.75
N SER A 120 -1.52 30.79 5.96
CA SER A 120 -2.20 30.89 7.28
C SER A 120 -2.73 29.57 7.83
N ASN A 121 -2.90 28.57 6.97
CA ASN A 121 -3.27 27.22 7.39
C ASN A 121 -2.40 26.14 6.76
N CYS A 122 -1.20 26.46 6.27
CA CYS A 122 -0.35 25.46 5.64
C CYS A 122 0.15 24.44 6.68
N GLN A 123 -0.10 23.16 6.44
CA GLN A 123 0.49 22.07 7.20
C GLN A 123 1.86 21.73 6.60
N VAL A 124 2.86 21.48 7.44
CA VAL A 124 4.22 21.11 6.99
C VAL A 124 4.67 19.88 7.76
N ASP A 125 4.61 18.72 7.13
CA ASP A 125 5.03 17.46 7.74
C ASP A 125 6.36 16.99 7.14
N PHE A 126 7.12 16.25 7.93
CA PHE A 126 8.44 15.75 7.59
C PHE A 126 8.43 14.22 7.56
N ILE A 127 9.04 13.64 6.53
CA ILE A 127 9.38 12.22 6.47
C ILE A 127 10.90 12.14 6.53
N TYR A 128 11.44 11.76 7.68
CA TYR A 128 12.88 11.65 7.88
C TYR A 128 13.36 10.24 7.55
N LEU A 129 14.15 10.12 6.47
CA LEU A 129 14.79 8.88 6.07
C LEU A 129 16.04 8.65 6.93
N LYS A 130 15.94 7.76 7.92
CA LYS A 130 16.99 7.48 8.90
C LYS A 130 17.81 6.26 8.52
N GLY A 131 19.13 6.41 8.38
CA GLY A 131 20.01 5.29 8.03
C GLY A 131 21.35 5.39 8.73
N GLN A 132 21.97 4.22 8.97
CA GLN A 132 23.31 4.17 9.51
C GLN A 132 24.33 4.73 8.50
N PRO A 133 25.34 5.48 8.95
CA PRO A 133 26.37 6.05 8.07
C PRO A 133 27.00 5.04 7.11
N GLU A 134 27.24 3.81 7.57
CA GLU A 134 27.88 2.74 6.81
C GLU A 134 27.03 2.31 5.62
N LEU A 135 25.71 2.11 5.83
CA LEU A 135 24.77 1.74 4.78
C LEU A 135 24.63 2.86 3.74
N ILE A 136 24.58 4.12 4.19
CA ILE A 136 24.46 5.27 3.29
C ILE A 136 25.74 5.42 2.45
N ARG A 137 26.91 5.21 3.06
CA ARG A 137 28.21 5.21 2.38
C ARG A 137 28.26 4.12 1.31
N GLN A 138 27.86 2.89 1.65
CA GLN A 138 27.80 1.78 0.69
C GLN A 138 26.88 2.11 -0.49
N ARG A 139 25.66 2.61 -0.23
CA ARG A 139 24.72 3.04 -1.29
C ARG A 139 25.28 4.13 -2.21
N LEU A 140 26.19 4.97 -1.73
CA LEU A 140 26.85 6.00 -2.54
C LEU A 140 28.03 5.43 -3.34
N GLU A 141 28.77 4.46 -2.79
CA GLU A 141 29.88 3.78 -3.47
C GLU A 141 29.40 2.92 -4.64
N ASP A 142 28.23 2.30 -4.51
CA ASP A 142 27.62 1.48 -5.57
C ASP A 142 27.08 2.31 -6.75
N ARG A 143 27.07 3.65 -6.65
CA ARG A 143 26.72 4.53 -7.78
C ARG A 143 27.95 4.75 -8.65
N GLU A 144 27.85 4.43 -9.94
CA GLU A 144 28.97 4.55 -10.90
C GLU A 144 29.51 5.99 -11.09
N ASP A 145 28.83 7.02 -10.57
CA ASP A 145 29.31 8.40 -10.57
C ASP A 145 30.30 8.68 -9.42
N HIS A 146 31.59 8.49 -9.74
CA HIS A 146 32.73 8.56 -8.82
C HIS A 146 32.87 9.86 -7.99
N PHE A 147 33.19 9.67 -6.70
CA PHE A 147 34.06 10.48 -5.82
C PHE A 147 33.56 11.80 -5.19
N VAL A 148 32.46 12.41 -5.64
CA VAL A 148 31.94 13.65 -4.98
C VAL A 148 31.04 13.35 -3.77
N GLY A 149 30.46 12.14 -3.68
CA GLY A 149 29.46 11.79 -2.67
C GLY A 149 29.99 11.63 -1.23
N SER A 150 31.24 11.18 -1.04
CA SER A 150 31.75 10.79 0.28
C SER A 150 32.08 11.98 1.19
N SER A 151 32.70 13.03 0.65
CA SER A 151 32.99 14.27 1.40
C SER A 151 31.71 15.04 1.73
N ILE A 152 30.75 15.08 0.81
CA ILE A 152 29.43 15.66 1.03
C ILE A 152 28.70 14.89 2.13
N LEU A 153 28.68 13.56 2.09
CA LEU A 153 28.06 12.74 3.13
C LEU A 153 28.65 13.04 4.51
N ALA A 154 29.98 13.03 4.65
CA ALA A 154 30.64 13.30 5.92
C ALA A 154 30.26 14.68 6.48
N SER A 155 30.25 15.71 5.62
CA SER A 155 29.85 17.06 6.02
C SER A 155 28.38 17.15 6.44
N GLN A 156 27.49 16.44 5.76
CA GLN A 156 26.06 16.43 6.08
C GLN A 156 25.77 15.66 7.36
N LEU A 157 26.43 14.52 7.60
CA LEU A 157 26.35 13.78 8.86
C LEU A 157 26.85 14.63 10.03
N ALA A 158 27.95 15.36 9.87
CA ALA A 158 28.43 16.29 10.90
C ALA A 158 27.49 17.48 11.15
N THR A 159 26.69 17.85 10.16
CA THR A 159 25.71 18.95 10.23
C THR A 159 24.35 18.50 10.77
N LEU A 160 24.05 17.20 10.65
CA LEU A 160 22.75 16.62 10.94
C LEU A 160 22.39 16.77 12.42
N GLN A 161 21.27 17.43 12.67
CA GLN A 161 20.53 17.39 13.92
C GLN A 161 19.32 16.52 13.66
N GLU A 162 19.38 15.26 14.10
CA GLU A 162 18.30 14.30 13.92
C GLU A 162 16.97 14.93 14.39
N PRO A 163 15.89 14.82 13.60
CA PRO A 163 14.57 15.25 14.04
C PRO A 163 14.14 14.53 15.30
N ASP A 164 13.60 15.30 16.25
CA ASP A 164 13.01 14.78 17.48
C ASP A 164 11.50 15.00 17.43
N PRO A 165 10.69 13.96 17.11
CA PRO A 165 9.25 14.07 17.04
C PRO A 165 8.61 14.59 18.34
N ASP A 166 9.16 14.30 19.51
CA ASP A 166 8.59 14.72 20.79
C ASP A 166 8.74 16.23 21.02
N GLN A 167 9.80 16.82 20.45
CA GLN A 167 10.08 18.26 20.57
C GLN A 167 9.61 19.10 19.40
N GLU A 168 9.47 18.50 18.22
CA GLU A 168 9.19 19.22 16.98
C GLU A 168 7.75 19.06 16.48
N ASN A 169 7.02 18.03 16.94
CA ASN A 169 5.65 17.85 16.53
C ASN A 169 4.72 18.89 17.16
N SER A 170 3.73 19.30 16.38
CA SER A 170 2.66 20.20 16.80
C SER A 170 1.32 19.75 16.20
N ASN A 171 0.29 20.60 16.30
CA ASN A 171 -0.99 20.37 15.64
C ASN A 171 -0.93 20.57 14.11
N HIS A 172 0.09 21.26 13.61
CA HIS A 172 0.23 21.65 12.19
C HIS A 172 1.54 21.17 11.54
N SER A 173 2.30 20.34 12.24
CA SER A 173 3.54 19.76 11.74
C SER A 173 3.81 18.43 12.46
N LYS A 174 3.97 17.36 11.70
CA LYS A 174 4.34 16.03 12.18
C LYS A 174 5.64 15.58 11.54
N THR A 175 6.41 14.78 12.27
CA THR A 175 7.62 14.14 11.78
C THR A 175 7.44 12.62 11.88
N ILE A 176 7.55 11.94 10.74
CA ILE A 176 7.53 10.48 10.61
C ILE A 176 8.97 10.04 10.32
N VAL A 177 9.46 9.07 11.08
CA VAL A 177 10.81 8.52 10.88
C VAL A 177 10.69 7.19 10.15
N ILE A 178 11.34 7.09 8.98
CA ILE A 178 11.34 5.88 8.16
C ILE A 178 12.77 5.34 8.11
N PRO A 179 13.04 4.16 8.70
CA PRO A 179 14.38 3.58 8.70
C PRO A 179 14.74 3.00 7.33
N LEU A 180 15.99 3.18 6.92
CA LEU A 180 16.56 2.65 5.67
C LEU A 180 16.82 1.14 5.72
N SER A 181 16.87 0.57 6.92
CA SER A 181 17.11 -0.85 7.17
C SER A 181 16.02 -1.43 8.06
N SER A 182 15.78 -2.74 7.95
CA SER A 182 14.97 -3.49 8.91
C SER A 182 15.70 -3.66 10.24
N ASP A 183 15.01 -4.22 11.23
CA ASP A 183 15.61 -4.56 12.55
C ASP A 183 16.78 -5.55 12.42
N ASP A 184 16.74 -6.42 11.41
CA ASP A 184 17.82 -7.35 11.05
C ASP A 184 18.94 -6.68 10.21
N HIS A 185 18.96 -5.34 10.16
CA HIS A 185 19.97 -4.52 9.47
C HIS A 185 20.03 -4.71 7.95
N GLN A 186 19.04 -5.37 7.34
CA GLN A 186 18.96 -5.52 5.90
C GLN A 186 18.46 -4.22 5.24
N PRO A 187 19.04 -3.79 4.10
CA PRO A 187 18.55 -2.62 3.37
C PRO A 187 17.11 -2.80 2.91
N ARG A 188 16.27 -1.80 3.17
CA ARG A 188 14.87 -1.77 2.69
C ARG A 188 14.78 -1.19 1.29
N SER A 189 13.85 -1.72 0.50
CA SER A 189 13.48 -1.19 -0.80
C SER A 189 12.73 0.15 -0.66
N VAL A 190 12.73 0.96 -1.73
CA VAL A 190 11.97 2.22 -1.75
C VAL A 190 10.48 1.97 -1.58
N VAL A 191 9.95 0.90 -2.17
CA VAL A 191 8.54 0.53 -2.10
C VAL A 191 8.11 0.25 -0.66
N GLU A 192 8.88 -0.56 0.09
CA GLU A 192 8.60 -0.85 1.50
C GLU A 192 8.60 0.41 2.37
N MET A 193 9.58 1.30 2.15
CA MET A 193 9.67 2.55 2.90
C MET A 193 8.49 3.49 2.59
N VAL A 194 8.09 3.58 1.31
CA VAL A 194 6.96 4.43 0.90
C VAL A 194 5.63 3.87 1.43
N ASN A 195 5.46 2.54 1.48
CA ASN A 195 4.29 1.90 2.08
C ASN A 195 4.12 2.30 3.55
N GLU A 196 5.19 2.14 4.34
CA GLU A 196 5.18 2.51 5.75
C GLU A 196 4.87 3.99 5.93
N ALA A 197 5.49 4.86 5.13
CA ALA A 197 5.22 6.29 5.20
C ALA A 197 3.75 6.63 4.88
N LEU A 198 3.14 5.99 3.90
CA LEU A 198 1.72 6.19 3.58
C LEU A 198 0.81 5.74 4.73
N GLN A 199 1.14 4.63 5.40
CA GLN A 199 0.40 4.14 6.57
C GLN A 199 0.54 5.09 7.75
N GLU A 200 1.76 5.53 8.06
CA GLU A 200 2.03 6.50 9.13
C GLU A 200 1.37 7.85 8.86
N LEU A 201 1.44 8.36 7.63
CA LEU A 201 0.75 9.60 7.25
C LEU A 201 -0.76 9.48 7.44
N ALA A 202 -1.36 8.34 7.08
CA ALA A 202 -2.80 8.12 7.22
C ALA A 202 -3.24 8.04 8.70
N ASN A 203 -2.36 7.58 9.58
CA ASN A 203 -2.63 7.45 11.01
C ASN A 203 -2.36 8.75 11.79
N SER A 204 -1.35 9.52 11.38
CA SER A 204 -0.78 10.62 12.17
C SER A 204 -1.08 12.02 11.65
N THR A 205 -1.57 12.15 10.42
CA THR A 205 -1.82 13.46 9.76
C THR A 205 -3.29 13.65 9.37
N ARG A 206 -3.63 14.87 8.94
CA ARG A 206 -4.97 15.23 8.44
C ARG A 206 -5.09 15.07 6.93
N LEU A 207 -4.06 14.51 6.28
CA LEU A 207 -4.09 14.26 4.85
C LEU A 207 -5.21 13.26 4.55
N PRO A 208 -6.12 13.56 3.60
CA PRO A 208 -7.13 12.62 3.16
C PRO A 208 -6.49 11.59 2.23
N ILE A 209 -5.63 10.75 2.80
CA ILE A 209 -5.07 9.58 2.11
C ILE A 209 -6.21 8.58 1.97
N VAL A 210 -6.64 8.34 0.73
CA VAL A 210 -7.68 7.35 0.49
C VAL A 210 -7.07 5.99 0.83
N ARG A 211 -7.71 5.19 1.69
CA ARG A 211 -7.22 3.84 2.07
C ARG A 211 -6.94 2.92 0.86
N SER A 212 -7.39 3.25 -0.34
CA SER A 212 -7.05 2.55 -1.59
C SER A 212 -5.64 2.85 -2.13
N GLN A 213 -4.97 3.89 -1.63
CA GLN A 213 -3.62 4.31 -2.03
C GLN A 213 -2.51 3.70 -1.16
N ILE A 214 -2.85 3.09 -0.02
CA ILE A 214 -1.91 2.35 0.83
C ILE A 214 -1.86 0.91 0.29
N PRO A 215 -0.74 0.44 -0.27
CA PRO A 215 -0.61 -0.95 -0.65
C PRO A 215 -0.71 -1.79 0.61
N ILE A 216 -1.59 -2.79 0.57
CA ILE A 216 -1.76 -3.74 1.65
C ILE A 216 -0.48 -4.59 1.67
N GLN A 217 0.41 -4.30 2.62
CA GLN A 217 1.64 -5.07 2.80
C GLN A 217 1.37 -6.17 3.80
N LEU A 218 1.61 -7.41 3.38
CA LEU A 218 1.58 -8.55 4.29
C LEU A 218 2.77 -8.43 5.27
N PRO A 219 2.58 -8.68 6.58
CA PRO A 219 3.69 -8.73 7.52
C PRO A 219 4.68 -9.83 7.13
N THR A 220 5.90 -9.82 7.69
CA THR A 220 6.81 -10.96 7.51
C THR A 220 6.14 -12.23 8.04
N LEU A 221 6.39 -13.38 7.38
CA LEU A 221 5.77 -14.63 7.82
C LEU A 221 6.12 -14.90 9.28
N GLN A 222 7.38 -14.72 9.67
CA GLN A 222 7.81 -14.91 11.06
C GLN A 222 7.03 -14.02 12.04
N SER A 223 6.89 -12.72 11.75
CA SER A 223 6.08 -11.81 12.58
C SER A 223 4.62 -12.27 12.68
N LEU A 224 4.05 -12.81 11.60
CA LEU A 224 2.71 -13.35 11.61
C LEU A 224 2.59 -14.60 12.49
N LEU A 225 3.56 -15.51 12.39
CA LEU A 225 3.58 -16.74 13.18
C LEU A 225 3.71 -16.44 14.69
N ASP A 226 4.51 -15.43 15.04
CA ASP A 226 4.76 -15.02 16.44
C ASP A 226 3.65 -14.14 17.03
N SER A 227 2.76 -13.60 16.20
CA SER A 227 1.69 -12.68 16.61
C SER A 227 0.47 -13.37 17.27
N GLU A 228 -0.37 -12.60 17.97
CA GLU A 228 -1.68 -13.04 18.48
C GLU A 228 -2.72 -13.25 17.35
N SER A 229 -3.84 -13.94 17.64
CA SER A 229 -4.87 -14.33 16.67
C SER A 229 -5.46 -13.19 15.82
N ALA A 230 -5.46 -11.96 16.32
CA ALA A 230 -5.98 -10.79 15.62
C ALA A 230 -5.22 -10.48 14.31
N GLN A 231 -3.88 -10.59 14.30
CA GLN A 231 -3.10 -10.31 13.09
C GLN A 231 -3.26 -11.40 12.02
N LEU A 232 -3.37 -12.67 12.42
CA LEU A 232 -3.64 -13.77 11.50
C LEU A 232 -5.00 -13.62 10.83
N LYS A 233 -6.02 -13.20 11.59
CA LYS A 233 -7.34 -12.86 11.04
C LYS A 233 -7.23 -11.77 9.98
N ASP A 234 -6.55 -10.68 10.30
CA ASP A 234 -6.40 -9.56 9.38
C ASP A 234 -5.69 -9.97 8.09
N VAL A 235 -4.64 -10.80 8.17
CA VAL A 235 -3.94 -11.31 6.98
C VAL A 235 -4.81 -12.26 6.16
N LEU A 236 -5.51 -13.20 6.79
CA LEU A 236 -6.42 -14.09 6.08
C LEU A 236 -7.59 -13.32 5.45
N ALA A 237 -8.07 -12.25 6.07
CA ALA A 237 -9.08 -11.36 5.51
C ALA A 237 -8.62 -10.61 4.25
N LEU A 238 -7.32 -10.53 4.00
CA LEU A 238 -6.76 -9.95 2.78
C LEU A 238 -6.69 -10.99 1.65
N LEU A 239 -6.40 -12.24 1.99
CA LEU A 239 -6.25 -13.35 1.05
C LEU A 239 -7.59 -13.99 0.70
N PHE A 240 -8.53 -14.02 1.65
CA PHE A 240 -9.85 -14.63 1.56
C PHE A 240 -10.94 -13.60 1.84
N GLU A 241 -12.19 -13.90 1.49
CA GLU A 241 -13.32 -13.10 1.96
C GLU A 241 -13.63 -13.41 3.43
N VAL A 242 -13.87 -12.37 4.24
CA VAL A 242 -14.07 -12.53 5.70
C VAL A 242 -15.33 -13.35 5.96
N SER A 243 -15.19 -14.36 6.83
CA SER A 243 -16.30 -15.20 7.27
C SER A 243 -16.15 -15.67 8.70
N ASP A 244 -17.28 -15.98 9.33
CA ASP A 244 -17.32 -16.60 10.66
C ASP A 244 -16.57 -17.95 10.66
N SER A 245 -16.59 -18.68 9.55
CA SER A 245 -15.85 -19.93 9.37
C SER A 245 -14.33 -19.73 9.42
N ILE A 246 -13.81 -18.63 8.87
CA ILE A 246 -12.38 -18.32 8.99
C ILE A 246 -12.04 -18.03 10.45
N GLU A 247 -12.82 -17.16 11.09
CA GLU A 247 -12.51 -16.66 12.44
C GLU A 247 -12.63 -17.75 13.52
N HIS A 248 -13.71 -18.54 13.49
CA HIS A 248 -14.04 -19.47 14.56
C HIS A 248 -13.63 -20.92 14.29
N LYS A 249 -13.19 -21.26 13.07
CA LYS A 249 -12.78 -22.63 12.70
C LYS A 249 -11.41 -22.71 12.06
N LEU A 250 -11.17 -21.96 10.98
CA LEU A 250 -9.89 -22.05 10.28
C LEU A 250 -8.73 -21.59 11.16
N ILE A 251 -8.85 -20.39 11.77
CA ILE A 251 -7.77 -19.80 12.57
C ILE A 251 -7.35 -20.68 13.75
N PRO A 252 -8.26 -21.21 14.59
CA PRO A 252 -7.87 -22.10 15.69
C PRO A 252 -7.12 -23.35 15.22
N VAL A 253 -7.62 -24.05 14.19
CA VAL A 253 -7.00 -25.28 13.69
C VAL A 253 -5.66 -24.98 12.99
N LEU A 254 -5.59 -23.90 12.24
CA LEU A 254 -4.37 -23.46 11.56
C LEU A 254 -3.26 -23.13 12.57
N ARG A 255 -3.60 -22.54 13.73
CA ARG A 255 -2.62 -22.26 14.79
C ARG A 255 -2.02 -23.54 15.38
N GLU A 256 -2.84 -24.56 15.61
CA GLU A 256 -2.37 -25.87 16.06
C GLU A 256 -1.43 -26.49 15.01
N GLU A 257 -1.82 -26.48 13.73
CA GLU A 257 -1.03 -27.08 12.64
C GLU A 257 0.28 -26.35 12.38
N ILE A 258 0.29 -25.01 12.48
CA ILE A 258 1.51 -24.20 12.33
C ILE A 258 2.52 -24.51 13.45
N GLN A 259 2.06 -24.81 14.68
CA GLN A 259 2.97 -25.18 15.77
C GLN A 259 3.66 -26.52 15.51
N GLU A 260 2.97 -27.46 14.85
CA GLU A 260 3.54 -28.75 14.47
C GLU A 260 4.41 -28.66 13.20
N LYS A 261 3.99 -27.82 12.25
CA LYS A 261 4.62 -27.66 10.94
C LYS A 261 4.52 -26.21 10.46
N SER A 262 5.56 -25.43 10.74
CA SER A 262 5.63 -24.04 10.30
C SER A 262 5.73 -23.93 8.77
N PRO A 263 4.90 -23.09 8.12
CA PRO A 263 5.06 -22.79 6.70
C PRO A 263 6.30 -21.93 6.47
N ASN A 264 6.97 -22.12 5.32
CA ASN A 264 8.14 -21.33 4.91
C ASN A 264 7.77 -20.16 3.99
N SER A 265 6.52 -20.09 3.53
CA SER A 265 6.01 -19.01 2.69
C SER A 265 4.52 -18.77 2.90
N TYR A 266 4.02 -17.62 2.44
CA TYR A 266 2.58 -17.37 2.38
C TYR A 266 1.84 -18.32 1.45
N SER A 267 2.50 -18.83 0.39
CA SER A 267 1.91 -19.87 -0.47
C SER A 267 1.69 -21.15 0.33
N GLU A 268 2.69 -21.59 1.10
CA GLU A 268 2.56 -22.77 1.97
C GLU A 268 1.50 -22.56 3.07
N LEU A 269 1.38 -21.34 3.60
CA LEU A 269 0.32 -20.98 4.54
C LEU A 269 -1.08 -21.14 3.91
N ILE A 270 -1.25 -20.69 2.66
CA ILE A 270 -2.49 -20.87 1.90
C ILE A 270 -2.75 -22.36 1.64
N ASP A 271 -1.73 -23.14 1.32
CA ASP A 271 -1.84 -24.58 1.10
C ASP A 271 -2.23 -25.33 2.38
N HIS A 272 -1.72 -24.91 3.54
CA HIS A 272 -2.15 -25.43 4.85
C HIS A 272 -3.63 -25.09 5.11
N CYS A 273 -4.05 -23.86 4.82
CA CYS A 273 -5.46 -23.48 4.92
C CYS A 273 -6.35 -24.36 4.03
N GLN A 274 -5.91 -24.63 2.80
CA GLN A 274 -6.64 -25.52 1.88
C GLN A 274 -6.75 -26.93 2.45
N HIS A 275 -5.64 -27.48 2.96
CA HIS A 275 -5.64 -28.80 3.57
C HIS A 275 -6.64 -28.90 4.73
N ILE A 276 -6.69 -27.89 5.60
CA ILE A 276 -7.64 -27.83 6.72
C ILE A 276 -9.08 -27.79 6.22
N VAL A 277 -9.40 -26.89 5.29
CA VAL A 277 -10.77 -26.76 4.76
C VAL A 277 -11.21 -28.05 4.07
N GLU A 278 -10.34 -28.71 3.28
CA GLU A 278 -10.72 -29.92 2.55
C GLU A 278 -10.86 -31.16 3.43
N ASN A 279 -10.08 -31.27 4.52
CA ASN A 279 -9.94 -32.53 5.27
C ASN A 279 -10.44 -32.46 6.72
N ARG A 280 -10.58 -31.27 7.30
CA ARG A 280 -11.00 -31.08 8.71
C ARG A 280 -12.39 -30.47 8.85
N PHE A 281 -12.83 -29.67 7.88
CA PHE A 281 -14.17 -29.08 7.92
C PHE A 281 -15.21 -30.14 7.57
N SER A 282 -16.35 -30.09 8.26
CA SER A 282 -17.56 -30.79 7.85
C SER A 282 -18.11 -30.22 6.53
N CYS A 283 -19.00 -30.98 5.89
CA CYS A 283 -19.65 -30.55 4.66
C CYS A 283 -20.35 -29.18 4.82
N ASP A 284 -21.06 -28.95 5.93
CA ASP A 284 -21.76 -27.69 6.16
C ASP A 284 -20.78 -26.52 6.38
N GLU A 285 -19.65 -26.76 7.05
CA GLU A 285 -18.59 -25.76 7.25
C GLU A 285 -17.91 -25.39 5.92
N GLN A 286 -17.69 -26.38 5.05
CA GLN A 286 -17.19 -26.17 3.68
C GLN A 286 -18.15 -25.32 2.85
N VAL A 287 -19.46 -25.61 2.93
CA VAL A 287 -20.50 -24.82 2.26
C VAL A 287 -20.51 -23.38 2.76
N ASN A 288 -20.47 -23.18 4.08
CA ASN A 288 -20.44 -21.83 4.67
C ASN A 288 -19.18 -21.04 4.27
N PHE A 289 -18.02 -21.71 4.23
CA PHE A 289 -16.79 -21.12 3.76
C PHE A 289 -16.89 -20.67 2.29
N LEU A 290 -17.39 -21.54 1.40
CA LEU A 290 -17.62 -21.21 -0.01
C LEU A 290 -18.64 -20.07 -0.17
N ALA A 291 -19.73 -20.12 0.59
CA ALA A 291 -20.80 -19.12 0.55
C ALA A 291 -20.37 -17.74 1.07
N SER A 292 -19.17 -17.60 1.63
CA SER A 292 -18.64 -16.29 2.03
C SER A 292 -18.11 -15.48 0.85
N HIS A 293 -17.85 -16.13 -0.28
CA HIS A 293 -17.47 -15.43 -1.50
C HIS A 293 -18.69 -14.76 -2.17
N PRO A 294 -18.51 -13.55 -2.73
CA PRO A 294 -19.56 -12.86 -3.49
C PRO A 294 -19.83 -13.58 -4.82
N ARG A 295 -21.03 -13.38 -5.37
CA ARG A 295 -21.36 -13.93 -6.68
C ARG A 295 -20.56 -13.24 -7.78
N ILE A 296 -20.25 -14.00 -8.84
CA ILE A 296 -19.69 -13.41 -10.06
C ILE A 296 -20.74 -12.48 -10.69
N GLY A 297 -20.37 -11.20 -10.90
CA GLY A 297 -21.28 -10.18 -11.46
C GLY A 297 -22.03 -9.33 -10.42
N GLU A 298 -21.91 -9.64 -9.14
CA GLU A 298 -22.51 -8.84 -8.06
C GLU A 298 -21.70 -7.57 -7.81
N LEU A 299 -22.32 -6.39 -7.96
CA LEU A 299 -21.61 -5.09 -7.85
C LEU A 299 -21.73 -4.43 -6.47
N LYS A 300 -22.50 -5.01 -5.54
CA LYS A 300 -22.79 -4.42 -4.23
C LYS A 300 -22.05 -5.17 -3.13
N GLY A 301 -21.50 -4.43 -2.16
CA GLY A 301 -20.87 -5.02 -0.97
C GLY A 301 -19.54 -5.75 -1.22
N LEU A 302 -18.94 -5.61 -2.40
CA LEU A 302 -17.67 -6.24 -2.73
C LEU A 302 -16.51 -5.69 -1.90
N SER A 303 -15.57 -6.56 -1.53
CA SER A 303 -14.26 -6.14 -1.04
C SER A 303 -13.46 -5.42 -2.14
N LYS A 304 -12.40 -4.69 -1.77
CA LYS A 304 -11.52 -4.02 -2.75
C LYS A 304 -10.92 -5.00 -3.76
N PHE A 305 -10.59 -6.21 -3.33
CA PHE A 305 -10.03 -7.24 -4.21
C PHE A 305 -11.09 -7.83 -5.12
N SER A 306 -12.27 -8.18 -4.62
CA SER A 306 -13.38 -8.67 -5.47
C SER A 306 -13.77 -7.65 -6.54
N SER A 307 -13.78 -6.36 -6.19
CA SER A 307 -14.09 -5.28 -7.15
C SER A 307 -13.08 -5.23 -8.31
N LYS A 308 -11.78 -5.40 -8.00
CA LYS A 308 -10.70 -5.41 -9.00
C LYS A 308 -10.68 -6.70 -9.82
N GLU A 309 -10.94 -7.84 -9.19
CA GLU A 309 -10.99 -9.17 -9.82
C GLU A 309 -12.13 -9.29 -10.84
N GLN A 310 -13.26 -8.67 -10.55
CA GLN A 310 -14.40 -8.74 -11.46
C GLN A 310 -14.30 -7.69 -12.58
N GLY A 311 -13.66 -6.53 -12.38
CA GLY A 311 -13.39 -5.53 -13.43
C GLY A 311 -14.50 -4.49 -13.65
N ASN A 312 -14.14 -3.30 -14.15
CA ASN A 312 -14.94 -2.05 -14.08
C ASN A 312 -15.88 -1.74 -15.26
N GLN A 313 -15.80 -2.43 -16.40
CA GLN A 313 -16.71 -2.22 -17.53
C GLN A 313 -17.37 -3.54 -17.92
N THR A 314 -18.70 -3.60 -17.79
CA THR A 314 -19.48 -4.76 -18.27
C THR A 314 -20.73 -4.28 -18.96
N ASP A 315 -21.03 -4.92 -20.07
CA ASP A 315 -22.33 -4.85 -20.71
C ASP A 315 -23.43 -5.26 -19.70
N PRO A 316 -24.46 -4.42 -19.48
CA PRO A 316 -25.61 -4.77 -18.65
C PRO A 316 -26.25 -6.12 -19.01
N ALA A 317 -26.23 -6.51 -20.29
CA ALA A 317 -26.77 -7.80 -20.72
C ALA A 317 -25.99 -8.99 -20.15
N ILE A 318 -24.66 -8.89 -20.04
CA ILE A 318 -23.81 -9.95 -19.46
C ILE A 318 -24.07 -10.05 -17.95
N LEU A 319 -24.25 -8.92 -17.25
CA LEU A 319 -24.58 -8.93 -15.82
C LEU A 319 -25.93 -9.58 -15.55
N ALA A 320 -26.95 -9.22 -16.34
CA ALA A 320 -28.26 -9.86 -16.24
C ALA A 320 -28.18 -11.37 -16.50
N ARG A 321 -27.38 -11.78 -17.49
CA ARG A 321 -27.18 -13.20 -17.79
C ARG A 321 -26.45 -13.95 -16.66
N LEU A 322 -25.44 -13.35 -16.05
CA LEU A 322 -24.76 -13.92 -14.88
C LEU A 322 -25.72 -14.04 -13.68
N GLU A 323 -26.62 -13.09 -13.48
CA GLU A 323 -27.64 -13.17 -12.42
C GLU A 323 -28.57 -14.38 -12.64
N GLU A 324 -29.07 -14.57 -13.86
CA GLU A 324 -29.88 -15.75 -14.23
C GLU A 324 -29.12 -17.07 -14.01
N LEU A 325 -27.86 -17.13 -14.45
CA LEU A 325 -27.04 -18.34 -14.32
C LEU A 325 -26.67 -18.65 -12.87
N ASN A 326 -26.45 -17.64 -12.03
CA ASN A 326 -26.25 -17.85 -10.60
C ASN A 326 -27.51 -18.47 -9.95
N ILE A 327 -28.70 -18.01 -10.33
CA ILE A 327 -29.98 -18.57 -9.84
C ILE A 327 -30.11 -20.03 -10.28
N LEU A 328 -29.88 -20.33 -11.55
CA LEU A 328 -29.95 -21.70 -12.08
C LEU A 328 -28.91 -22.62 -11.44
N TYR A 329 -27.71 -22.10 -11.19
CA TYR A 329 -26.66 -22.83 -10.48
C TYR A 329 -27.08 -23.16 -9.05
N GLU A 330 -27.60 -22.21 -8.28
CA GLU A 330 -28.05 -22.43 -6.89
C GLU A 330 -29.25 -23.40 -6.81
N GLN A 331 -30.09 -23.46 -7.85
CA GLN A 331 -31.15 -24.46 -7.98
C GLN A 331 -30.59 -25.85 -8.31
N THR A 332 -29.57 -25.91 -9.17
CA THR A 332 -28.92 -27.17 -9.57
C THR A 332 -28.06 -27.74 -8.45
N TYR A 333 -27.36 -26.89 -7.70
CA TYR A 333 -26.47 -27.27 -6.61
C TYR A 333 -26.92 -26.60 -5.31
N PRO A 334 -27.94 -27.16 -4.63
CA PRO A 334 -28.53 -26.53 -3.46
C PRO A 334 -27.49 -26.18 -2.40
N GLY A 335 -27.52 -24.93 -1.94
CA GLY A 335 -26.63 -24.40 -0.90
C GLY A 335 -25.24 -23.96 -1.40
N LEU A 336 -24.83 -24.29 -2.62
CA LEU A 336 -23.54 -23.87 -3.17
C LEU A 336 -23.67 -22.52 -3.89
N ARG A 337 -22.63 -21.70 -3.78
CA ARG A 337 -22.45 -20.53 -4.66
C ARG A 337 -21.45 -20.85 -5.74
N TYR A 338 -21.68 -20.33 -6.94
CA TYR A 338 -20.72 -20.49 -8.02
C TYR A 338 -19.53 -19.54 -7.81
N VAL A 339 -18.38 -20.13 -7.50
CA VAL A 339 -17.09 -19.44 -7.40
C VAL A 339 -16.16 -20.02 -8.46
N THR A 340 -15.48 -19.14 -9.21
CA THR A 340 -14.50 -19.53 -10.22
C THR A 340 -13.32 -18.56 -10.23
N PHE A 341 -12.12 -19.08 -10.40
CA PHE A 341 -10.92 -18.25 -10.47
C PHE A 341 -10.77 -17.63 -11.86
N VAL A 342 -11.14 -16.37 -12.02
CA VAL A 342 -11.27 -15.72 -13.33
C VAL A 342 -9.95 -15.73 -14.16
N ASN A 343 -8.78 -15.59 -13.54
CA ASN A 343 -7.46 -15.67 -14.22
C ASN A 343 -7.34 -14.86 -15.52
N GLY A 344 -7.89 -13.64 -15.57
CA GLY A 344 -7.88 -12.80 -16.77
C GLY A 344 -8.94 -13.14 -17.83
N ARG A 345 -9.78 -14.15 -17.59
CA ARG A 345 -10.96 -14.45 -18.44
C ARG A 345 -11.98 -13.32 -18.36
N SER A 346 -12.63 -13.03 -19.47
CA SER A 346 -13.73 -12.07 -19.52
C SER A 346 -15.00 -12.65 -18.87
N ARG A 347 -15.90 -11.78 -18.41
CA ARG A 347 -17.22 -12.21 -17.91
C ARG A 347 -18.03 -12.99 -18.94
N ALA A 348 -17.85 -12.71 -20.24
CA ALA A 348 -18.49 -13.46 -21.31
C ALA A 348 -17.99 -14.91 -21.40
N GLU A 349 -16.69 -15.13 -21.17
CA GLU A 349 -16.14 -16.49 -21.08
C GLU A 349 -16.66 -17.25 -19.86
N ILE A 350 -16.83 -16.56 -18.73
CA ILE A 350 -17.43 -17.16 -17.53
C ILE A 350 -18.91 -17.50 -17.75
N VAL A 351 -19.68 -16.65 -18.44
CA VAL A 351 -21.07 -16.96 -18.84
C VAL A 351 -21.11 -18.27 -19.61
N LYS A 352 -20.23 -18.43 -20.62
CA LYS A 352 -20.17 -19.65 -21.42
C LYS A 352 -19.80 -20.88 -20.59
N GLU A 353 -18.85 -20.75 -19.66
CA GLU A 353 -18.48 -21.83 -18.74
C GLU A 353 -19.65 -22.27 -17.86
N MET A 354 -20.39 -21.30 -17.29
CA MET A 354 -21.58 -21.59 -16.48
C MET A 354 -22.68 -22.24 -17.32
N GLU A 355 -22.89 -21.79 -18.56
CA GLU A 355 -23.83 -22.41 -19.47
C GLU A 355 -23.43 -23.86 -19.77
N ASP A 356 -22.20 -24.11 -20.20
CA ASP A 356 -21.70 -25.45 -20.48
C ASP A 356 -21.79 -26.37 -19.25
N LEU A 357 -21.57 -25.84 -18.04
CA LEU A 357 -21.75 -26.58 -16.79
C LEU A 357 -23.23 -26.95 -16.56
N LEU A 358 -24.14 -26.01 -16.79
CA LEU A 358 -25.57 -26.16 -16.51
C LEU A 358 -26.35 -26.91 -17.61
N THR A 359 -25.84 -26.94 -18.85
CA THR A 359 -26.51 -27.54 -20.01
C THR A 359 -25.98 -28.92 -20.41
N LYS A 360 -25.08 -29.55 -19.64
CA LYS A 360 -24.52 -30.87 -19.98
C LYS A 360 -25.61 -31.85 -20.42
N GLU A 361 -25.60 -32.20 -21.71
CA GLU A 361 -26.58 -33.08 -22.38
C GLU A 361 -26.63 -34.50 -21.77
N GLU A 362 -25.59 -34.88 -21.04
CA GLU A 362 -25.46 -36.18 -20.36
C GLU A 362 -25.96 -36.18 -18.90
N ARG A 363 -26.55 -35.08 -18.39
CA ARG A 363 -27.15 -35.11 -17.06
C ARG A 363 -28.32 -36.10 -17.05
N PRO A 364 -28.27 -37.19 -16.25
CA PRO A 364 -29.45 -38.01 -16.06
C PRO A 364 -30.55 -37.10 -15.52
N THR A 365 -31.80 -37.32 -15.94
CA THR A 365 -32.99 -36.54 -15.55
C THR A 365 -33.27 -36.47 -14.03
N THR A 366 -32.40 -37.05 -13.21
CA THR A 366 -32.37 -36.93 -11.76
C THR A 366 -31.81 -35.59 -11.33
N GLU A 367 -32.60 -34.85 -10.56
CA GLU A 367 -32.15 -33.68 -9.80
C GLU A 367 -30.88 -34.03 -9.01
N VAL A 368 -29.88 -33.15 -9.04
CA VAL A 368 -28.70 -33.26 -8.17
C VAL A 368 -29.19 -33.09 -6.74
N HIS A 369 -28.95 -34.10 -5.91
CA HIS A 369 -29.37 -34.08 -4.52
C HIS A 369 -28.23 -33.60 -3.62
N LEU A 370 -28.58 -32.91 -2.53
CA LEU A 370 -27.62 -32.40 -1.56
C LEU A 370 -26.67 -33.53 -1.11
N GLN A 371 -25.37 -33.28 -1.17
CA GLN A 371 -24.29 -34.21 -0.81
C GLN A 371 -24.14 -35.46 -1.69
N ASP A 372 -24.77 -35.54 -2.86
CA ASP A 372 -24.49 -36.59 -3.83
C ASP A 372 -23.07 -36.45 -4.45
N LYS A 373 -22.67 -37.42 -5.29
CA LYS A 373 -21.32 -37.44 -5.87
C LYS A 373 -21.04 -36.24 -6.78
N GLU A 374 -22.03 -35.78 -7.54
CA GLU A 374 -21.87 -34.63 -8.44
C GLU A 374 -21.79 -33.34 -7.62
N TRP A 375 -22.65 -33.20 -6.62
CA TRP A 375 -22.68 -32.08 -5.69
C TRP A 375 -21.35 -31.97 -4.90
N GLN A 376 -20.82 -33.09 -4.39
CA GLN A 376 -19.53 -33.10 -3.66
C GLN A 376 -18.35 -32.73 -4.58
N ALA A 377 -18.37 -33.18 -5.83
CA ALA A 377 -17.35 -32.81 -6.80
C ALA A 377 -17.39 -31.31 -7.10
N GLU A 378 -18.59 -30.72 -7.19
CA GLU A 378 -18.76 -29.30 -7.43
C GLU A 378 -18.37 -28.43 -6.22
N LEU A 379 -18.71 -28.86 -4.99
CA LEU A 379 -18.22 -28.23 -3.77
C LEU A 379 -16.69 -28.21 -3.73
N LYS A 380 -16.04 -29.34 -4.03
CA LYS A 380 -14.59 -29.45 -4.06
C LYS A 380 -13.96 -28.53 -5.12
N ARG A 381 -14.57 -28.44 -6.31
CA ARG A 381 -14.13 -27.51 -7.37
C ARG A 381 -14.20 -26.06 -6.88
N GLY A 382 -15.33 -25.65 -6.31
CA GLY A 382 -15.55 -24.30 -5.79
C GLY A 382 -14.54 -23.91 -4.72
N ILE A 383 -14.28 -24.79 -3.75
CA ILE A 383 -13.24 -24.59 -2.72
C ILE A 383 -11.86 -24.44 -3.37
N GLY A 384 -11.51 -25.32 -4.31
CA GLY A 384 -10.23 -25.23 -5.02
C GLY A 384 -10.05 -23.88 -5.75
N ASP A 385 -11.12 -23.32 -6.30
CA ASP A 385 -11.07 -22.01 -6.96
C ASP A 385 -10.95 -20.85 -5.97
N VAL A 386 -11.52 -20.95 -4.76
CA VAL A 386 -11.26 -19.98 -3.68
C VAL A 386 -9.76 -19.90 -3.35
N PHE A 387 -9.09 -21.04 -3.25
CA PHE A 387 -7.65 -21.06 -2.95
C PHE A 387 -6.78 -20.58 -4.11
N LYS A 388 -7.17 -20.84 -5.37
CA LYS A 388 -6.52 -20.23 -6.54
C LYS A 388 -6.67 -18.71 -6.55
N ILE A 389 -7.83 -18.19 -6.17
CA ILE A 389 -8.05 -16.74 -6.00
C ILE A 389 -7.09 -16.19 -4.93
N ALA A 390 -7.00 -16.83 -3.76
CA ALA A 390 -6.08 -16.41 -2.70
C ALA A 390 -4.61 -16.39 -3.15
N GLN A 391 -4.16 -17.43 -3.87
CA GLN A 391 -2.81 -17.47 -4.46
C GLN A 391 -2.57 -16.34 -5.46
N SER A 392 -3.57 -16.03 -6.31
CA SER A 392 -3.50 -14.92 -7.26
C SER A 392 -3.46 -13.55 -6.57
N ARG A 393 -4.20 -13.38 -5.47
CA ARG A 393 -4.17 -12.17 -4.64
C ARG A 393 -2.79 -11.98 -4.01
N LEU A 394 -2.23 -13.05 -3.43
CA LEU A 394 -0.88 -13.05 -2.88
C LEU A 394 0.15 -12.60 -3.92
N LYS A 395 0.12 -13.21 -5.12
CA LYS A 395 1.01 -12.84 -6.23
C LYS A 395 0.87 -11.36 -6.62
N SER A 396 -0.36 -10.86 -6.67
CA SER A 396 -0.62 -9.44 -6.98
C SER A 396 -0.08 -8.50 -5.91
N MET A 397 -0.14 -8.89 -4.63
CA MET A 397 0.39 -8.11 -3.51
C MET A 397 1.93 -8.10 -3.49
N THR A 398 2.58 -9.21 -3.84
CA THR A 398 4.05 -9.31 -3.89
C THR A 398 4.63 -8.61 -5.12
N GLU A 399 3.99 -8.69 -6.29
CA GLU A 399 4.42 -7.99 -7.51
C GLU A 399 4.25 -6.47 -7.39
N ALA A 400 3.16 -5.99 -6.77
CA ALA A 400 2.97 -4.57 -6.45
C ALA A 400 3.98 -4.03 -5.43
N SER A 401 4.65 -4.92 -4.69
CA SER A 401 5.75 -4.56 -3.77
C SER A 401 7.13 -4.56 -4.46
N SER A 402 7.22 -5.16 -5.67
CA SER A 402 8.45 -5.35 -6.44
C SER A 402 8.61 -4.37 -7.61
N SER A 403 7.59 -3.54 -7.85
CA SER A 403 7.52 -2.51 -8.90
C SER A 403 7.45 -1.12 -8.27
#